data_AF-A0A8T4TKQ1-F1
#
_entry.id   AF-A0A8T4TKQ1-F1
#
_cell.length_a   1.000
_cell.length_b   1.000
_cell.length_c   1.000
_cell.angle_alpha   90.00
_cell.angle_beta   90.00
_cell.angle_gamma   90.00
#
_symmetry.space_group_name_H-M   'P 1'
#
loop_
_entity.id
_entity.type
_entity.pdbx_description
1 polymer ?
#
loop_
_entity_poly.entity_id
_entity_poly.type
_entity_poly.pdbx_seq_one_letter_code
_entity_poly.pdbx_strand_id
1 'polypeptide(L)'
;MIDKSSFQTIIRELKEADDRRENVIQLSREIIKESKLIIYALQRSEKTDLKKIEKLVKDLKRESETGIEDTAIQEYVEASCFYHFLQNKKIPNYTELGVDINSYLMGLCDLTGELLRKAVKDVIEHKYESARDISMVVEEIYGLFLQLDLRNGPLRQKSDSIKWNLQKLEHLLLDISRK
;
A
#
# COMPACT_ATOMS: atom_id res chain seq x y z
N MET A 1 -7.94 -31.87 -41.16
CA MET A 1 -7.04 -32.52 -40.17
C MET A 1 -6.41 -31.41 -39.34
N ILE A 2 -6.33 -31.56 -38.02
CA ILE A 2 -5.69 -30.57 -37.14
C ILE A 2 -4.17 -30.67 -37.34
N ASP A 3 -3.51 -29.53 -37.53
CA ASP A 3 -2.05 -29.47 -37.56
C ASP A 3 -1.50 -29.75 -36.15
N LYS A 4 -0.85 -30.90 -36.01
CA LYS A 4 -0.32 -31.35 -34.71
C LYS A 4 0.85 -30.48 -34.23
N SER A 5 1.55 -29.80 -35.14
CA SER A 5 2.72 -28.99 -34.79
C SER A 5 2.32 -27.65 -34.16
N SER A 6 1.32 -26.97 -34.71
CA SER A 6 0.71 -25.81 -34.05
C SER A 6 0.08 -26.18 -32.71
N PHE A 7 -0.61 -27.33 -32.61
CA PHE A 7 -1.20 -27.75 -31.34
C PHE A 7 -0.16 -28.06 -30.26
N GLN A 8 0.99 -28.65 -30.60
CA GLN A 8 2.11 -28.82 -29.65
C GLN A 8 2.70 -27.48 -29.21
N THR A 9 2.75 -26.49 -30.10
CA THR A 9 3.21 -25.14 -29.77
C THR A 9 2.27 -24.48 -28.76
N ILE A 10 0.95 -24.59 -28.98
CA ILE A 10 -0.07 -24.08 -28.07
C ILE A 10 0.07 -24.71 -26.67
N ILE A 11 0.25 -26.04 -26.58
CA ILE A 11 0.44 -26.72 -25.28
C ILE A 11 1.67 -26.18 -24.55
N ARG A 12 2.78 -25.94 -25.26
CA ARG A 12 3.99 -25.38 -24.66
C ARG A 12 3.76 -23.95 -24.15
N GLU A 13 3.14 -23.10 -24.96
CA GLU A 13 2.86 -21.71 -24.58
C GLU A 13 1.93 -21.61 -23.38
N LEU A 14 0.88 -22.45 -23.32
CA LEU A 14 -0.02 -22.52 -22.17
C LEU A 14 0.72 -22.94 -20.89
N LYS A 15 1.58 -23.95 -20.98
CA LYS A 15 2.37 -24.39 -19.83
C LYS A 15 3.32 -23.31 -19.33
N GLU A 16 4.01 -22.62 -20.24
CA GLU A 16 4.90 -21.50 -19.87
C GLU A 16 4.12 -20.33 -19.26
N ALA A 17 2.88 -20.09 -19.69
CA ALA A 17 2.00 -19.09 -19.07
C ALA A 17 1.57 -19.50 -17.66
N ASP A 18 1.21 -20.77 -17.46
CA ASP A 18 0.86 -21.30 -16.13
C ASP A 18 2.05 -21.21 -15.16
N ASP A 19 3.26 -21.57 -15.60
CA ASP A 19 4.49 -21.47 -14.78
C ASP A 19 4.79 -20.01 -14.39
N ARG A 20 4.62 -19.06 -15.32
CA ARG A 20 4.76 -17.61 -15.03
C ARG A 20 3.71 -17.14 -14.04
N ARG A 21 2.46 -17.58 -14.21
CA ARG A 21 1.35 -17.25 -13.33
C ARG A 21 1.60 -17.73 -11.90
N GLU A 22 2.06 -18.96 -11.72
CA GLU A 22 2.38 -19.50 -10.39
C GLU A 22 3.50 -18.70 -9.71
N ASN A 23 4.53 -18.31 -10.46
CA ASN A 23 5.60 -17.44 -9.95
C ASN A 23 5.08 -16.06 -9.51
N VAL A 24 4.18 -15.43 -10.29
CA VAL A 24 3.54 -14.15 -9.91
C VAL A 24 2.75 -14.30 -8.61
N ILE A 25 1.98 -15.38 -8.46
CA ILE A 25 1.21 -15.66 -7.23
C ILE A 25 2.14 -15.83 -6.03
N GLN A 26 3.24 -16.58 -6.20
CA GLN A 26 4.20 -16.81 -5.12
C GLN A 26 4.88 -15.51 -4.68
N LEU A 27 5.43 -14.74 -5.62
CA LEU A 27 6.06 -13.45 -5.31
C LEU A 27 5.07 -12.48 -4.67
N SER A 28 3.83 -12.41 -5.16
CA SER A 28 2.79 -11.55 -4.59
C SER A 28 2.49 -11.90 -3.13
N ARG A 29 2.40 -13.21 -2.80
CA ARG A 29 2.20 -13.66 -1.41
C ARG A 29 3.39 -13.29 -0.52
N GLU A 30 4.62 -13.38 -1.04
CA GLU A 30 5.82 -12.99 -0.31
C GLU A 30 5.86 -11.49 -0.04
N ILE A 31 5.50 -10.66 -1.02
CA ILE A 31 5.40 -9.20 -0.87
C ILE A 31 4.36 -8.85 0.19
N ILE A 32 3.15 -9.40 0.11
CA ILE A 32 2.08 -9.16 1.10
C ILE A 32 2.54 -9.53 2.51
N LYS A 33 3.23 -10.68 2.66
CA LYS A 33 3.76 -11.11 3.95
C LYS A 33 4.81 -10.13 4.47
N GLU A 34 5.73 -9.72 3.62
CA GLU A 34 6.81 -8.81 4.00
C GLU A 34 6.28 -7.41 4.37
N SER A 35 5.31 -6.88 3.62
CA SER A 35 4.60 -5.63 3.94
C SER A 35 4.03 -5.64 5.35
N LYS A 36 3.33 -6.72 5.70
CA LYS A 36 2.72 -6.89 7.03
C LYS A 36 3.75 -6.96 8.14
N LEU A 37 4.88 -7.62 7.90
CA LEU A 37 5.99 -7.68 8.87
C LEU A 37 6.61 -6.29 9.07
N ILE A 38 6.82 -5.54 7.99
CA ILE A 38 7.34 -4.16 8.03
C ILE A 38 6.40 -3.26 8.82
N ILE A 39 5.11 -3.23 8.48
CA ILE A 39 4.09 -2.42 9.17
C ILE A 39 4.05 -2.79 10.66
N TYR A 40 4.02 -4.09 10.97
CA TYR A 40 3.99 -4.56 12.36
C TYR A 40 5.21 -4.10 13.17
N ALA A 41 6.41 -4.20 12.61
CA ALA A 41 7.64 -3.72 13.23
C ALA A 41 7.59 -2.19 13.44
N LEU A 42 7.16 -1.44 12.42
CA LEU A 42 7.05 0.02 12.47
C LEU A 42 6.04 0.51 13.51
N GLN A 43 4.88 -0.13 13.62
CA GLN A 43 3.89 0.16 14.66
C GLN A 43 4.46 -0.05 16.05
N ARG A 44 5.40 -0.99 16.22
CA ARG A 44 6.12 -1.25 17.47
C ARG A 44 7.35 -0.38 17.67
N SER A 45 7.66 0.52 16.73
CA SER A 45 8.90 1.32 16.74
C SER A 45 10.16 0.46 16.73
N GLU A 46 10.07 -0.74 16.14
CA GLU A 46 11.19 -1.64 15.91
C GLU A 46 11.89 -1.29 14.60
N LYS A 47 13.20 -1.60 14.52
CA LYS A 47 13.98 -1.35 13.32
C LYS A 47 13.60 -2.37 12.23
N THR A 48 13.46 -1.87 11.02
CA THR A 48 13.24 -2.67 9.81
C THR A 48 13.89 -1.97 8.60
N ASP A 49 13.91 -2.62 7.45
CA ASP A 49 14.34 -2.04 6.18
C ASP A 49 13.43 -2.50 5.03
N LEU A 50 13.55 -1.82 3.89
CA LEU A 50 12.75 -2.11 2.69
C LEU A 50 13.51 -2.93 1.65
N LYS A 51 14.77 -3.32 1.89
CA LYS A 51 15.65 -3.88 0.85
C LYS A 51 15.09 -5.17 0.26
N LYS A 52 14.54 -6.03 1.12
CA LYS A 52 13.97 -7.31 0.70
C LYS A 52 12.70 -7.10 -0.13
N ILE A 53 11.77 -6.28 0.33
CA ILE A 53 10.51 -6.06 -0.37
C ILE A 53 10.71 -5.29 -1.68
N GLU A 54 11.61 -4.31 -1.73
CA GLU A 54 11.98 -3.61 -2.96
C GLU A 54 12.53 -4.55 -4.03
N LYS A 55 13.31 -5.56 -3.62
CA LYS A 55 13.80 -6.58 -4.55
C LYS A 55 12.65 -7.45 -5.07
N LEU A 56 11.78 -7.94 -4.18
CA LEU A 56 10.64 -8.76 -4.57
C LEU A 56 9.71 -8.02 -5.55
N VAL A 57 9.46 -6.73 -5.31
CA VAL A 57 8.63 -5.90 -6.19
C VAL A 57 9.28 -5.68 -7.55
N LYS A 58 10.60 -5.50 -7.61
CA LYS A 58 11.34 -5.40 -8.88
C LYS A 58 11.29 -6.71 -9.69
N ASP A 59 11.29 -7.84 -9.00
CA ASP A 59 11.22 -9.17 -9.62
C ASP A 59 9.78 -9.53 -10.06
N LEU A 60 8.76 -8.84 -9.52
CA LEU A 60 7.36 -9.05 -9.88
C LEU A 60 7.02 -8.48 -11.26
N LYS A 61 6.84 -9.37 -12.24
CA LYS A 61 6.30 -9.01 -13.54
C LYS A 61 4.79 -9.12 -13.51
N ARG A 62 4.08 -7.99 -13.60
CA ARG A 62 2.62 -7.98 -13.59
C ARG A 62 2.08 -8.64 -14.84
N GLU A 63 1.28 -9.68 -14.65
CA GLU A 63 0.49 -10.32 -15.70
C GLU A 63 -0.98 -10.14 -15.33
N SER A 64 -1.78 -9.64 -16.27
CA SER A 64 -3.14 -9.10 -16.06
C SER A 64 -4.21 -10.10 -15.62
N GLU A 65 -3.87 -11.37 -15.38
CA GLU A 65 -4.83 -12.44 -15.19
C GLU A 65 -5.04 -12.87 -13.72
N THR A 66 -4.16 -12.48 -12.80
CA THR A 66 -4.21 -12.99 -11.41
C THR A 66 -4.82 -12.03 -10.40
N GLY A 67 -4.70 -10.71 -10.58
CA GLY A 67 -5.24 -9.67 -9.68
C GLY A 67 -4.61 -9.63 -8.28
N ILE A 68 -3.87 -10.66 -7.87
CA ILE A 68 -3.17 -10.75 -6.58
C ILE A 68 -1.97 -9.79 -6.52
N GLU A 69 -1.35 -9.55 -7.66
CA GLU A 69 -0.26 -8.60 -7.87
C GLU A 69 -0.69 -7.18 -7.52
N ASP A 70 -1.94 -6.79 -7.82
CA ASP A 70 -2.46 -5.48 -7.47
C ASP A 70 -2.55 -5.30 -5.96
N THR A 71 -3.00 -6.34 -5.26
CA THR A 71 -3.05 -6.37 -3.78
C THR A 71 -1.64 -6.31 -3.20
N ALA A 72 -0.69 -7.06 -3.78
CA ALA A 72 0.70 -7.06 -3.33
C ALA A 72 1.36 -5.69 -3.49
N ILE A 73 1.17 -5.03 -4.62
CA ILE A 73 1.72 -3.69 -4.85
C ILE A 73 1.05 -2.65 -3.94
N GLN A 74 -0.26 -2.75 -3.70
CA GLN A 74 -0.97 -1.88 -2.77
C GLN A 74 -0.39 -1.99 -1.34
N GLU A 75 -0.21 -3.21 -0.83
CA GLU A 75 0.39 -3.47 0.48
C GLU A 75 1.87 -3.03 0.54
N TYR A 76 2.60 -3.12 -0.58
CA TYR A 76 3.98 -2.60 -0.68
C TYR A 76 4.01 -1.07 -0.58
N VAL A 77 3.11 -0.38 -1.29
CA VAL A 77 3.01 1.09 -1.25
C VAL A 77 2.69 1.54 0.17
N GLU A 78 1.71 0.93 0.81
CA GLU A 78 1.35 1.23 2.21
C GLU A 78 2.57 1.10 3.13
N ALA A 79 3.24 -0.06 3.10
CA ALA A 79 4.39 -0.32 3.97
C ALA A 79 5.56 0.63 3.70
N SER A 80 5.85 0.93 2.43
CA SER A 80 6.95 1.81 2.04
C SER A 80 6.68 3.27 2.39
N CYS A 81 5.47 3.76 2.10
CA CYS A 81 5.07 5.11 2.48
C CYS A 81 5.07 5.27 4.00
N PHE A 82 4.60 4.26 4.74
CA PHE A 82 4.62 4.30 6.20
C PHE A 82 6.05 4.31 6.75
N TYR A 83 6.94 3.48 6.19
CA TYR A 83 8.36 3.48 6.52
C TYR A 83 8.99 4.86 6.33
N HIS A 84 8.88 5.42 5.13
CA HIS A 84 9.47 6.71 4.81
C HIS A 84 8.89 7.83 5.67
N PHE A 85 7.57 7.88 5.84
CA PHE A 85 6.93 8.88 6.70
C PHE A 85 7.48 8.84 8.14
N LEU A 86 7.68 7.67 8.73
CA LEU A 86 8.23 7.56 10.07
C LEU A 86 9.72 7.92 10.17
N GLN A 87 10.50 7.69 9.11
CA GLN A 87 11.94 7.99 9.10
C GLN A 87 12.24 9.47 8.80
N ASN A 88 11.57 10.07 7.83
CA ASN A 88 11.92 11.38 7.30
C ASN A 88 10.71 12.31 7.05
N LYS A 89 9.51 11.91 7.49
CA LYS A 89 8.25 12.67 7.31
C LYS A 89 7.92 12.96 5.84
N LYS A 90 8.39 12.13 4.91
CA LYS A 90 8.07 12.22 3.48
C LYS A 90 7.32 10.99 3.01
N ILE A 91 6.38 11.22 2.08
CA ILE A 91 5.72 10.16 1.32
C ILE A 91 6.37 10.10 -0.06
N PRO A 92 6.99 8.96 -0.44
CA PRO A 92 7.59 8.81 -1.77
C PRO A 92 6.50 8.80 -2.84
N ASN A 93 6.81 9.32 -4.02
CA ASN A 93 5.85 9.33 -5.13
C ASN A 93 5.82 7.99 -5.88
N TYR A 94 4.80 7.79 -6.72
CA TYR A 94 4.61 6.53 -7.47
C TYR A 94 5.80 6.16 -8.38
N THR A 95 6.53 7.17 -8.91
CA THR A 95 7.70 6.92 -9.78
C THR A 95 8.91 6.46 -8.97
N GLU A 96 9.10 6.98 -7.77
CA GLU A 96 10.16 6.55 -6.85
C GLU A 96 9.95 5.10 -6.39
N LEU A 97 8.69 4.70 -6.18
CA LEU A 97 8.32 3.34 -5.82
C LEU A 97 8.26 2.37 -7.02
N GLY A 98 8.29 2.88 -8.25
CA GLY A 98 8.20 2.06 -9.46
C GLY A 98 6.85 1.36 -9.65
N VAL A 99 5.75 1.99 -9.19
CA VAL A 99 4.39 1.43 -9.23
C VAL A 99 3.47 2.25 -10.14
N ASP A 100 2.34 1.68 -10.54
CA ASP A 100 1.33 2.43 -11.29
C ASP A 100 0.51 3.35 -10.38
N ILE A 101 -0.17 4.30 -11.00
CA ILE A 101 -0.95 5.33 -10.32
C ILE A 101 -2.11 4.72 -9.52
N ASN A 102 -2.82 3.72 -10.04
CA ASN A 102 -3.97 3.16 -9.34
C ASN A 102 -3.54 2.40 -8.08
N SER A 103 -2.53 1.53 -8.17
CA SER A 103 -2.02 0.82 -6.99
C SER A 103 -1.41 1.79 -5.96
N TYR A 104 -0.77 2.87 -6.42
CA TYR A 104 -0.27 3.92 -5.52
C TYR A 104 -1.40 4.61 -4.75
N LEU A 105 -2.44 5.08 -5.44
CA LEU A 105 -3.59 5.73 -4.79
C LEU A 105 -4.33 4.77 -3.84
N MET A 106 -4.48 3.50 -4.23
CA MET A 106 -5.07 2.47 -3.37
C MET A 106 -4.27 2.26 -2.09
N GLY A 107 -2.93 2.26 -2.18
CA GLY A 107 -2.04 2.10 -1.03
C GLY A 107 -2.02 3.34 -0.12
N LEU A 108 -2.14 4.55 -0.69
CA LEU A 108 -2.31 5.77 0.11
C LEU A 108 -3.62 5.76 0.92
N CYS A 109 -4.71 5.23 0.37
CA CYS A 109 -5.95 5.07 1.14
C CYS A 109 -5.72 4.19 2.39
N ASP A 110 -5.03 3.05 2.24
CA ASP A 110 -4.75 2.16 3.37
C ASP A 110 -3.77 2.75 4.39
N LEU A 111 -2.75 3.46 3.89
CA LEU A 111 -1.77 4.16 4.72
C LEU A 111 -2.45 5.07 5.75
N THR A 112 -3.54 5.76 5.39
CA THR A 112 -4.26 6.62 6.33
C THR A 112 -4.81 5.86 7.55
N GLY A 113 -5.14 4.57 7.38
CA GLY A 113 -5.56 3.69 8.47
C GLY A 113 -4.41 3.33 9.42
N GLU A 114 -3.25 2.97 8.89
CA GLU A 114 -2.07 2.66 9.71
C GLU A 114 -1.49 3.92 10.39
N LEU A 115 -1.58 5.07 9.72
CA LEU A 115 -1.28 6.38 10.32
C LEU A 115 -2.21 6.68 11.50
N LEU A 116 -3.52 6.51 11.35
CA LEU A 116 -4.47 6.65 12.46
C LEU A 116 -4.12 5.72 13.62
N ARG A 117 -3.83 4.45 13.33
CA ARG A 117 -3.42 3.48 14.36
C ARG A 117 -2.16 3.93 15.09
N LYS A 118 -1.19 4.45 14.36
CA LYS A 118 0.06 4.99 14.92
C LYS A 118 -0.20 6.22 15.79
N ALA A 119 -1.04 7.15 15.33
CA ALA A 119 -1.43 8.33 16.09
C ALA A 119 -2.09 7.96 17.41
N VAL A 120 -3.06 7.04 17.41
CA VAL A 120 -3.69 6.54 18.65
C VAL A 120 -2.65 6.00 19.63
N LYS A 121 -1.69 5.20 19.14
CA LYS A 121 -0.60 4.68 19.97
C LYS A 121 0.30 5.79 20.51
N ASP A 122 0.66 6.76 19.68
CA ASP A 122 1.50 7.89 20.08
C ASP A 122 0.80 8.75 21.14
N VAL A 123 -0.51 8.95 21.05
CA VAL A 123 -1.30 9.66 22.07
C VAL A 123 -1.30 8.91 23.40
N ILE A 124 -1.43 7.58 23.39
CA ILE A 124 -1.32 6.74 24.60
C ILE A 124 0.07 6.87 25.24
N GLU A 125 1.11 7.01 24.43
CA GLU A 125 2.49 7.21 24.87
C GLU A 125 2.85 8.70 25.16
N HIS A 126 1.85 9.59 25.21
CA HIS A 126 2.01 11.03 25.43
C HIS A 126 2.85 11.79 24.36
N LYS A 127 2.99 11.21 23.16
CA LYS A 127 3.71 11.79 22.01
C LYS A 127 2.75 12.60 21.12
N TYR A 128 2.22 13.69 21.66
CA TYR A 128 1.17 14.48 21.00
C TYR A 128 1.62 15.17 19.71
N GLU A 129 2.89 15.57 19.61
CA GLU A 129 3.44 16.20 18.41
C GLU A 129 3.39 15.25 17.21
N SER A 130 3.79 13.98 17.40
CA SER A 130 3.71 12.95 16.36
C SER A 130 2.29 12.74 15.86
N ALA A 131 1.30 12.73 16.77
CA ALA A 131 -0.11 12.60 16.40
C ALA A 131 -0.62 13.81 15.59
N ARG A 132 -0.12 15.03 15.86
CA ARG A 132 -0.43 16.22 15.06
C ARG A 132 0.17 16.14 13.66
N ASP A 133 1.44 15.75 13.55
CA ASP A 133 2.10 15.55 12.24
C ASP A 133 1.32 14.56 11.38
N ILE A 134 0.87 13.46 11.99
CA ILE A 134 0.06 12.44 11.31
C ILE A 134 -1.26 13.05 10.81
N SER A 135 -1.97 13.82 11.64
CA SER A 135 -3.22 14.45 11.25
C SER A 135 -3.04 15.41 10.08
N MET A 136 -1.98 16.22 10.08
CA MET A 136 -1.67 17.15 8.99
C MET A 136 -1.44 16.43 7.67
N VAL A 137 -0.69 15.32 7.67
CA VAL A 137 -0.44 14.55 6.45
C VAL A 137 -1.71 13.85 5.94
N VAL A 138 -2.54 13.30 6.83
CA VAL A 138 -3.82 12.71 6.41
C VAL A 138 -4.77 13.76 5.84
N GLU A 139 -4.79 14.97 6.40
CA GLU A 139 -5.54 16.11 5.87
C GLU A 139 -5.03 16.53 4.47
N GLU A 140 -3.71 16.61 4.28
CA GLU A 140 -3.11 16.90 2.98
C GLU A 140 -3.47 15.84 1.93
N ILE A 141 -3.36 14.56 2.28
CA ILE A 141 -3.78 13.45 1.40
C ILE A 141 -5.26 13.60 1.04
N TYR A 142 -6.14 13.87 2.01
CA TYR A 142 -7.56 14.06 1.75
C TYR A 142 -7.81 15.24 0.78
N GLY A 143 -7.14 16.37 1.00
CA GLY A 143 -7.23 17.55 0.13
C GLY A 143 -6.78 17.28 -1.30
N LEU A 144 -5.73 16.48 -1.50
CA LEU A 144 -5.29 16.06 -2.83
C LEU A 144 -6.29 15.10 -3.49
N PHE A 145 -6.87 14.16 -2.73
CA PHE A 145 -7.87 13.23 -3.24
C PHE A 145 -9.17 13.92 -3.67
N LEU A 146 -9.55 15.04 -3.04
CA LEU A 146 -10.70 15.85 -3.45
C LEU A 146 -10.53 16.49 -4.84
N GLN A 147 -9.29 16.71 -5.28
CA GLN A 147 -8.99 17.25 -6.61
C GLN A 147 -9.06 16.18 -7.71
N LEU A 148 -9.17 14.90 -7.34
CA LEU A 148 -9.25 13.80 -8.28
C LEU A 148 -10.70 13.59 -8.71
N ASP A 149 -10.95 13.64 -10.03
CA ASP A 149 -12.22 13.23 -10.63
C ASP A 149 -12.33 11.69 -10.65
N LEU A 150 -12.51 11.12 -9.46
CA LEU A 150 -12.65 9.67 -9.27
C LEU A 150 -13.99 9.20 -9.85
N ARG A 151 -13.92 8.45 -10.94
CA ARG A 151 -15.08 7.73 -11.50
C ARG A 151 -15.60 6.71 -10.48
N ASN A 152 -16.88 6.34 -10.62
CA ASN A 152 -17.47 5.26 -9.83
C ASN A 152 -16.61 3.99 -9.97
N GLY A 153 -16.05 3.52 -8.85
CA GLY A 153 -15.14 2.37 -8.82
C GLY A 153 -14.59 2.10 -7.42
N PRO A 154 -13.79 1.03 -7.26
CA PRO A 154 -13.26 0.64 -5.95
C PRO A 154 -12.43 1.75 -5.28
N LEU A 155 -11.69 2.55 -6.06
CA LEU A 155 -10.88 3.66 -5.53
C LEU A 155 -11.76 4.77 -4.91
N ARG A 156 -12.92 5.06 -5.50
CA ARG A 156 -13.88 6.03 -4.96
C ARG A 156 -14.39 5.59 -3.59
N GLN A 157 -14.86 4.35 -3.49
CA GLN A 157 -15.34 3.78 -2.22
C GLN A 157 -14.24 3.76 -1.17
N LYS A 158 -13.00 3.47 -1.59
CA LYS A 158 -11.86 3.42 -0.70
C LYS A 158 -11.40 4.81 -0.26
N SER A 159 -11.51 5.82 -1.12
CA SER A 159 -11.18 7.21 -0.75
C SER A 159 -12.06 7.76 0.37
N ASP A 160 -13.29 7.25 0.54
CA ASP A 160 -14.15 7.62 1.66
C ASP A 160 -13.52 7.22 3.01
N SER A 161 -12.67 6.18 3.06
CA SER A 161 -11.99 5.77 4.29
C SER A 161 -11.06 6.88 4.82
N ILE A 162 -10.43 7.64 3.92
CA ILE A 162 -9.55 8.76 4.28
C ILE A 162 -10.32 9.79 5.10
N LYS A 163 -11.53 10.15 4.64
CA LYS A 163 -12.41 11.08 5.34
C LYS A 163 -12.73 10.60 6.76
N TRP A 164 -13.11 9.33 6.91
CA TRP A 164 -13.44 8.75 8.21
C TRP A 164 -12.22 8.69 9.15
N ASN A 165 -11.04 8.39 8.60
CA ASN A 165 -9.80 8.36 9.37
C ASN A 165 -9.38 9.76 9.82
N LEU A 166 -9.51 10.77 8.96
CA LEU A 166 -9.27 12.17 9.30
C LEU A 166 -10.18 12.65 10.44
N GLN A 167 -11.48 12.40 10.34
CA GLN A 167 -12.43 12.77 11.40
C GLN A 167 -12.04 12.14 12.76
N LYS A 168 -11.62 10.87 12.76
CA LYS A 168 -11.16 10.21 13.99
C LYS A 168 -9.90 10.85 14.56
N LEU A 169 -8.96 11.26 13.71
CA LEU A 169 -7.75 11.99 14.13
C LEU A 169 -8.10 13.36 14.73
N GLU A 170 -9.01 14.11 14.10
CA GLU A 170 -9.48 15.39 14.61
C GLU A 170 -10.13 15.25 15.99
N HIS A 171 -11.01 14.25 16.15
CA HIS A 171 -11.62 13.94 17.44
C HIS A 171 -10.58 13.57 18.51
N LEU A 172 -9.60 12.74 18.16
CA LEU A 172 -8.50 12.36 19.04
C LEU A 172 -7.68 13.58 19.50
N LEU A 173 -7.35 14.49 18.59
CA LEU A 173 -6.61 15.72 18.90
C LEU A 173 -7.43 16.71 19.73
N LEU A 174 -8.73 16.83 19.47
CA LEU A 174 -9.64 17.64 20.25
C LEU A 174 -9.70 17.16 21.70
N ASP A 175 -9.77 15.85 21.93
CA ASP A 175 -9.76 15.27 23.28
C ASP A 175 -8.46 15.54 24.04
N ILE A 176 -7.33 15.62 23.34
CA ILE A 176 -6.04 16.03 23.92
C ILE A 176 -6.06 17.51 24.28
N SER A 177 -6.61 18.38 23.41
CA SER A 177 -6.64 19.83 23.65
C SER A 177 -7.53 20.26 24.82
N ARG A 178 -8.44 19.38 25.25
CA ARG A 178 -9.39 19.60 26.35
C ARG A 178 -8.85 19.17 27.72
N LYS A 179 -7.68 18.51 27.77
CA LYS A 179 -6.98 18.12 29.01
C LYS A 179 -5.88 19.12 29.33
#